data_AF-A0A955BVN7-F1
#
_entry.id   AF-A0A955BVN7-F1
#
_cell.length_a   1.000
_cell.length_b   1.000
_cell.length_c   1.000
_cell.angle_alpha   90.00
_cell.angle_beta   90.00
_cell.angle_gamma   90.00
#
_symmetry.space_group_name_H-M   'P 1'
#
loop_
_entity.id
_entity.type
_entity.pdbx_description
1 polymer ?
#
loop_
_entity_poly.entity_id
_entity_poly.type
_entity_poly.pdbx_seq_one_letter_code
_entity_poly.pdbx_strand_id
1 'polypeptide(L)'
;MLLMSEDFFDRPILNSPYTYPARHWELDDDGQPTNRVLDYRRPADFATPVPKPKKRRSAKAQQMPMLYDEGEGLSTADQQYDLTSIINGIRSRVDEWRHISDPQKWQVTPETTRLLQHWRHYPFPDIRPFFCQIEAVETAIWLAEVAPRQGKRNEDFLSHLQGANEEANPELYRIALKLATGAGKTTVMAMLIAWQTVNAVRHPQSNRFTRGFLIVTPGITIRDRLR
;
A
#
# COMPACT_ATOMS: atom_id res chain seq x y z
N MET A 1 -20.61 26.12 -26.92
CA MET A 1 -19.90 24.90 -26.48
C MET A 1 -18.98 25.32 -25.34
N LEU A 2 -19.46 25.25 -24.10
CA LEU A 2 -18.66 25.63 -22.93
C LEU A 2 -17.63 24.52 -22.70
N LEU A 3 -16.35 24.86 -22.88
CA LEU A 3 -15.23 24.08 -22.35
C LEU A 3 -15.43 24.03 -20.83
N MET A 4 -16.01 22.94 -20.34
CA MET A 4 -15.95 22.60 -18.92
C MET A 4 -14.48 22.29 -18.65
N SER A 5 -13.70 23.28 -18.20
CA SER A 5 -12.38 23.02 -17.64
C SER A 5 -12.56 22.06 -16.48
N GLU A 6 -12.02 20.86 -16.57
CA GLU A 6 -11.91 19.99 -15.39
C GLU A 6 -10.92 20.65 -14.44
N ASP A 7 -11.44 21.38 -13.46
CA ASP A 7 -10.65 21.98 -12.38
C ASP A 7 -10.49 20.95 -11.26
N PHE A 8 -9.31 20.94 -10.64
CA PHE A 8 -9.00 20.10 -9.49
C PHE A 8 -10.06 20.24 -8.38
N PHE A 9 -10.54 21.46 -8.13
CA PHE A 9 -11.49 21.72 -7.04
C PHE A 9 -12.89 21.16 -7.30
N ASP A 10 -13.30 21.09 -8.56
CA ASP A 10 -14.59 20.51 -8.94
C ASP A 10 -14.53 18.97 -8.97
N ARG A 11 -13.38 18.41 -9.37
CA ARG A 11 -13.17 16.96 -9.53
C ARG A 11 -11.81 16.49 -8.98
N PRO A 12 -11.61 16.49 -7.66
CA PRO A 12 -10.32 16.13 -7.07
C PRO A 12 -9.99 14.63 -7.20
N ILE A 13 -11.00 13.78 -7.37
CA ILE A 13 -10.85 12.33 -7.47
C ILE A 13 -11.09 11.88 -8.92
N LEU A 14 -10.02 11.42 -9.58
CA LEU A 14 -10.04 11.03 -11.00
C LEU A 14 -10.27 9.53 -11.26
N ASN A 15 -10.14 8.70 -10.22
CA ASN A 15 -10.14 7.24 -10.33
C ASN A 15 -11.29 6.62 -9.55
N SER A 16 -11.83 5.53 -10.08
CA SER A 16 -12.75 4.67 -9.32
C SER A 16 -11.99 3.97 -8.17
N PRO A 17 -12.61 3.81 -6.98
CA PRO A 17 -11.99 3.07 -5.88
C PRO A 17 -11.86 1.57 -6.16
N TYR A 18 -12.48 1.07 -7.24
CA TYR A 18 -12.51 -0.35 -7.60
C TYR A 18 -11.54 -0.74 -8.71
N THR A 19 -10.97 0.23 -9.44
CA THR A 19 -10.09 -0.02 -10.58
C THR A 19 -8.67 0.42 -10.27
N TYR A 20 -7.71 -0.04 -11.07
CA TYR A 20 -6.33 0.43 -11.00
C TYR A 20 -6.29 1.97 -11.15
N PRO A 21 -5.56 2.69 -10.29
CA PRO A 21 -5.46 4.16 -10.37
C PRO A 21 -4.54 4.56 -11.52
N ALA A 22 -5.14 4.91 -12.65
CA ALA A 22 -4.42 5.20 -13.89
C ALA A 22 -4.13 6.69 -14.12
N ARG A 23 -4.71 7.59 -13.32
CA ARG A 23 -4.56 9.04 -13.51
C ARG A 23 -4.33 9.77 -12.20
N HIS A 24 -3.66 10.90 -12.23
CA HIS A 24 -3.59 11.81 -11.08
C HIS A 24 -3.39 13.26 -11.52
N TRP A 25 -3.73 14.18 -10.62
CA TRP A 25 -3.42 15.59 -10.78
C TRP A 25 -1.93 15.85 -10.53
N GLU A 26 -1.28 16.53 -11.45
CA GLU A 26 0.08 17.06 -11.26
C GLU A 26 0.03 18.11 -10.14
N LEU A 27 1.00 18.01 -9.22
CA LEU A 27 1.24 19.04 -8.22
C LEU A 27 2.58 19.70 -8.51
N ASP A 28 2.67 20.99 -8.24
CA ASP A 28 3.94 21.72 -8.25
C ASP A 28 4.82 21.39 -7.03
N ASP A 29 6.02 21.99 -6.97
CA ASP A 29 6.98 21.80 -5.88
C ASP A 29 6.44 22.23 -4.50
N ASP A 30 5.40 23.08 -4.47
CA ASP A 30 4.70 23.54 -3.28
C ASP A 30 3.46 22.67 -2.96
N GLY A 31 3.24 21.58 -3.71
CA GLY A 31 2.13 20.66 -3.55
C GLY A 31 0.78 21.21 -4.01
N GLN A 32 0.75 22.26 -4.83
CA GLN A 32 -0.46 22.86 -5.37
C GLN A 32 -0.84 22.22 -6.71
N PRO A 33 -2.14 21.97 -6.96
CA PRO A 33 -2.59 21.38 -8.22
C PRO A 33 -2.38 22.34 -9.40
N THR A 34 -1.75 21.85 -10.45
CA THR A 34 -1.48 22.64 -11.67
C THR A 34 -2.65 22.61 -12.67
N ASN A 35 -3.75 21.92 -12.31
CA ASN A 35 -4.88 21.59 -13.19
C ASN A 35 -4.48 20.79 -14.44
N ARG A 36 -3.31 20.13 -14.41
CA ARG A 36 -2.91 19.15 -15.41
C ARG A 36 -3.15 17.73 -14.89
N VAL A 37 -3.77 16.91 -15.72
CA VAL A 37 -3.92 15.47 -15.47
C VAL A 37 -2.77 14.72 -16.11
N LEU A 38 -2.19 13.77 -15.38
CA LEU A 38 -1.18 12.85 -15.85
C LEU A 38 -1.77 11.43 -15.92
N ASP A 39 -1.57 10.76 -17.06
CA ASP A 39 -2.14 9.43 -17.37
C ASP A 39 -1.26 8.27 -16.90
N TYR A 40 -0.84 8.33 -15.64
CA TYR A 40 -0.22 7.21 -14.95
C TYR A 40 -0.53 7.23 -13.46
N ARG A 41 -0.27 6.11 -12.78
CA ARG A 41 -0.40 6.01 -11.32
C ARG A 41 0.55 6.98 -10.63
N ARG A 42 0.04 7.74 -9.68
CA ARG A 42 0.87 8.60 -8.84
C ARG A 42 1.97 7.78 -8.13
N PRO A 43 3.27 8.13 -8.29
CA PRO A 43 4.34 7.55 -7.52
C PRO A 43 4.10 7.77 -6.02
N ALA A 44 4.58 6.85 -5.18
CA ALA A 44 4.72 7.15 -3.76
C ALA A 44 5.75 8.27 -3.62
N ASP A 45 5.45 9.26 -2.78
CA ASP A 45 6.35 10.34 -2.40
C ASP A 45 5.96 10.82 -0.99
N PHE A 46 6.93 11.29 -0.22
CA PHE A 46 6.78 11.80 1.15
C PHE A 46 6.92 13.32 1.19
N ALA A 47 6.38 14.02 0.20
CA ALA A 47 6.26 15.48 0.28
C ALA A 47 5.25 15.84 1.39
N THR A 48 5.69 16.56 2.42
CA THR A 48 4.79 17.13 3.44
C THR A 48 4.26 18.47 2.90
N PRO A 49 2.99 18.59 2.49
CA PRO A 49 2.46 19.86 2.06
C PRO A 49 2.21 20.70 3.30
N VAL A 50 3.19 21.52 3.70
CA VAL A 50 3.02 22.51 4.76
C VAL A 50 2.21 23.66 4.16
N PRO A 51 0.96 23.92 4.60
CA PRO A 51 0.18 25.05 4.09
C PRO A 51 0.91 26.34 4.46
N LYS A 52 1.41 27.10 3.47
CA LYS A 52 2.04 28.39 3.74
C LYS A 52 0.97 29.35 4.30
N PRO A 53 1.20 29.99 5.46
CA PRO A 53 0.24 30.93 6.03
C PRO A 53 0.01 32.10 5.07
N LYS A 54 -1.27 32.46 4.83
CA LYS A 54 -1.74 33.46 3.86
C LYS A 54 -1.23 34.91 4.07
N LYS A 55 -0.37 35.19 5.06
CA LYS A 55 0.15 36.55 5.32
C LYS A 55 1.67 36.55 5.48
N ARG A 56 2.37 36.93 4.41
CA ARG A 56 3.78 37.35 4.47
C ARG A 56 3.85 38.76 5.07
N ARG A 57 4.16 38.88 6.37
CA ARG A 57 4.80 40.10 6.90
C ARG A 57 6.31 39.93 6.82
N SER A 58 6.95 40.97 6.32
CA SER A 58 8.35 41.05 5.92
C SER A 58 9.35 40.89 7.08
N ALA A 59 10.49 40.30 6.71
CA ALA A 59 11.84 40.40 7.28
C ALA A 59 12.25 39.46 8.44
N LYS A 60 13.19 38.57 8.08
CA LYS A 60 14.32 38.04 8.88
C LYS A 60 13.96 37.36 10.22
N ALA A 61 13.37 36.18 10.10
CA ALA A 61 13.76 35.02 10.89
C ALA A 61 13.49 33.80 10.01
N GLN A 62 14.54 33.20 9.44
CA GLN A 62 14.45 31.83 8.93
C GLN A 62 14.29 30.93 10.17
N GLN A 63 13.08 30.85 10.70
CA GLN A 63 12.68 29.67 11.44
C GLN A 63 12.68 28.54 10.40
N MET A 64 13.59 27.59 10.62
CA MET A 64 13.52 26.26 10.04
C MET A 64 12.05 25.81 10.03
N PRO A 65 11.55 25.20 8.94
CA PRO A 65 10.23 24.65 8.96
C PRO A 65 10.16 23.70 10.15
N MET A 66 9.31 24.02 11.13
CA MET A 66 8.98 23.12 12.22
C MET A 66 8.42 21.87 11.57
N LEU A 67 9.26 20.83 11.49
CA LEU A 67 8.87 19.48 11.11
C LEU A 67 7.66 19.12 11.98
N TYR A 68 6.53 18.85 11.34
CA TYR A 68 5.49 18.08 12.00
C TYR A 68 6.02 16.65 12.09
N ASP A 69 6.71 16.44 13.20
CA ASP A 69 7.19 15.21 13.77
C ASP A 69 5.99 14.27 14.02
N GLU A 70 5.73 13.33 13.10
CA GLU A 70 4.84 12.17 13.34
C GLU A 70 5.53 11.11 14.23
N GLY A 71 6.31 11.56 15.22
CA GLY A 71 6.96 10.73 16.22
C GLY A 71 8.40 10.38 15.87
N GLU A 72 9.30 11.03 16.60
CA GLU A 72 10.76 10.87 16.60
C GLU A 72 11.41 11.22 15.26
N GLY A 73 12.25 12.26 15.24
CA GLY A 73 13.05 12.73 14.10
C GLY A 73 14.03 11.70 13.53
N LEU A 74 13.51 10.63 12.94
CA LEU A 74 14.20 9.40 12.53
C LEU A 74 14.43 9.29 11.02
N SER A 75 14.06 10.29 10.22
CA SER A 75 14.23 10.22 8.76
C SER A 75 15.11 11.35 8.20
N THR A 76 16.33 11.00 7.80
CA THR A 76 17.22 11.83 6.99
C THR A 76 16.74 11.87 5.52
N ALA A 77 17.21 12.85 4.74
CA ALA A 77 16.87 12.95 3.31
C ALA A 77 17.23 11.68 2.52
N ASP A 78 18.34 11.03 2.88
CA ASP A 78 18.77 9.77 2.26
C ASP A 78 17.82 8.61 2.59
N GLN A 79 17.31 8.54 3.83
CA GLN A 79 16.32 7.54 4.24
C GLN A 79 14.98 7.72 3.52
N GLN A 80 14.54 8.96 3.26
CA GLN A 80 13.31 9.22 2.50
C GLN A 80 13.43 8.80 1.03
N TYR A 81 14.60 9.04 0.40
CA TYR A 81 14.87 8.61 -0.97
C TYR A 81 14.88 7.08 -1.09
N ASP A 82 15.56 6.39 -0.17
CA ASP A 82 15.61 4.93 -0.15
C ASP A 82 14.22 4.30 0.03
N LEU A 83 13.42 4.80 1.00
CA LEU A 83 12.05 4.34 1.23
C LEU A 83 11.15 4.51 -0.01
N THR A 84 11.25 5.66 -0.68
CA THR A 84 10.45 5.97 -1.88
C THR A 84 10.81 5.03 -3.03
N SER A 85 12.09 4.75 -3.21
CA SER A 85 12.61 3.80 -4.20
C SER A 85 12.08 2.39 -3.95
N ILE A 86 12.17 1.90 -2.70
CA ILE A 86 11.69 0.57 -2.31
C ILE A 86 10.18 0.43 -2.54
N ILE A 87 9.38 1.41 -2.11
CA ILE A 87 7.91 1.36 -2.25
C ILE A 87 7.51 1.32 -3.74
N ASN A 88 8.07 2.22 -4.55
CA ASN A 88 7.75 2.27 -5.98
C ASN A 88 8.28 1.02 -6.71
N GLY A 89 9.43 0.48 -6.28
CA GLY A 89 9.97 -0.77 -6.78
C GLY A 89 9.05 -1.96 -6.51
N ILE A 90 8.58 -2.14 -5.28
CA ILE A 90 7.63 -3.20 -4.92
C ILE A 90 6.33 -3.05 -5.70
N ARG A 91 5.77 -1.82 -5.80
CA ARG A 91 4.56 -1.56 -6.60
C ARG A 91 4.75 -1.99 -8.05
N SER A 92 5.87 -1.63 -8.66
CA SER A 92 6.20 -2.03 -10.03
C SER A 92 6.23 -3.56 -10.18
N ARG A 93 6.88 -4.28 -9.25
CA ARG A 93 6.94 -5.76 -9.31
C ARG A 93 5.59 -6.44 -9.09
N VAL A 94 4.78 -5.92 -8.18
CA VAL A 94 3.42 -6.42 -7.96
C VAL A 94 2.55 -6.13 -9.17
N ASP A 95 2.70 -4.96 -9.81
CA ASP A 95 2.01 -4.61 -11.04
C ASP A 95 2.40 -5.58 -12.18
N GLU A 96 3.70 -5.80 -12.42
CA GLU A 96 4.17 -6.79 -13.40
C GLU A 96 3.58 -8.18 -13.16
N TRP A 97 3.59 -8.65 -11.90
CA TRP A 97 3.01 -9.93 -11.52
C TRP A 97 1.49 -9.98 -11.73
N ARG A 98 0.77 -8.89 -11.44
CA ARG A 98 -0.67 -8.78 -11.64
C ARG A 98 -1.07 -8.87 -13.11
N HIS A 99 -0.23 -8.36 -14.02
CA HIS A 99 -0.48 -8.38 -15.46
C HIS A 99 -0.26 -9.76 -16.12
N ILE A 100 0.21 -10.76 -15.39
CA ILE A 100 0.32 -12.13 -15.90
C ILE A 100 -1.09 -12.70 -16.09
N SER A 101 -1.53 -12.87 -17.34
CA SER A 101 -2.88 -13.36 -17.65
C SER A 101 -3.11 -14.82 -17.28
N ASP A 102 -2.07 -15.66 -17.31
CA ASP A 102 -2.15 -17.09 -17.03
C ASP A 102 -2.01 -17.38 -15.53
N PRO A 103 -3.07 -17.85 -14.84
CA PRO A 103 -3.03 -18.12 -13.41
C PRO A 103 -2.02 -19.20 -12.99
N GLN A 104 -1.64 -20.11 -13.90
CA GLN A 104 -0.63 -21.13 -13.62
C GLN A 104 0.78 -20.52 -13.47
N LYS A 105 1.00 -19.33 -14.04
CA LYS A 105 2.27 -18.61 -13.99
C LYS A 105 2.36 -17.63 -12.83
N TRP A 106 1.34 -17.54 -11.98
CA TRP A 106 1.36 -16.66 -10.80
C TRP A 106 2.34 -17.13 -9.71
N GLN A 107 2.82 -18.38 -9.76
CA GLN A 107 3.79 -18.96 -8.82
C GLN A 107 3.33 -18.96 -7.34
N VAL A 108 2.02 -18.99 -7.12
CA VAL A 108 1.39 -19.12 -5.79
C VAL A 108 0.76 -20.51 -5.63
N THR A 109 0.29 -20.87 -4.44
CA THR A 109 -0.44 -22.13 -4.22
C THR A 109 -1.75 -22.17 -5.01
N PRO A 110 -2.30 -23.37 -5.30
CA PRO A 110 -3.61 -23.50 -5.95
C PRO A 110 -4.75 -22.78 -5.20
N GLU A 111 -4.70 -22.79 -3.87
CA GLU A 111 -5.63 -22.09 -2.99
C GLU A 111 -5.54 -20.57 -3.17
N THR A 112 -4.32 -20.03 -3.15
CA THR A 112 -4.08 -18.60 -3.39
C THR A 112 -4.52 -18.19 -4.79
N THR A 113 -4.29 -19.03 -5.81
CA THR A 113 -4.81 -18.79 -7.17
C THR A 113 -6.33 -18.64 -7.18
N ARG A 114 -7.07 -19.53 -6.51
CA ARG A 114 -8.54 -19.44 -6.42
C ARG A 114 -9.00 -18.19 -5.69
N LEU A 115 -8.33 -17.81 -4.59
CA LEU A 115 -8.64 -16.59 -3.85
C LEU A 115 -8.40 -15.33 -4.70
N LEU A 116 -7.27 -15.25 -5.41
CA LEU A 116 -6.96 -14.15 -6.31
C LEU A 116 -7.96 -14.06 -7.46
N GLN A 117 -8.37 -15.19 -8.04
CA GLN A 117 -9.43 -15.21 -9.07
C GLN A 117 -10.75 -14.67 -8.52
N HIS A 118 -11.13 -15.06 -7.30
CA HIS A 118 -12.32 -14.57 -6.64
C HIS A 118 -12.24 -13.06 -6.40
N TRP A 119 -11.16 -12.55 -5.81
CA TRP A 119 -11.05 -11.13 -5.49
C TRP A 119 -10.88 -10.23 -6.72
N ARG A 120 -10.19 -10.70 -7.77
CA ARG A 120 -9.92 -9.90 -8.98
C ARG A 120 -11.09 -9.88 -9.97
N HIS A 121 -11.80 -11.00 -10.13
CA HIS A 121 -12.68 -11.20 -11.29
C HIS A 121 -14.10 -11.64 -10.94
N TYR A 122 -14.39 -12.01 -9.69
CA TYR A 122 -15.74 -12.45 -9.34
C TYR A 122 -16.74 -11.29 -9.51
N PRO A 123 -17.88 -11.52 -10.19
CA PRO A 123 -18.90 -10.50 -10.37
C PRO A 123 -19.71 -10.35 -9.07
N PHE A 124 -19.14 -9.66 -8.09
CA PHE A 124 -19.83 -9.34 -6.83
C PHE A 124 -21.09 -8.50 -7.13
N PRO A 125 -22.29 -8.94 -6.69
CA PRO A 125 -23.53 -8.21 -6.94
C PRO A 125 -23.61 -6.91 -6.13
N ASP A 126 -23.03 -6.90 -4.93
CA ASP A 126 -23.10 -5.78 -3.99
C ASP A 126 -21.68 -5.32 -3.57
N ILE A 127 -21.28 -5.68 -2.35
CA ILE A 127 -20.01 -5.27 -1.76
C ILE A 127 -18.89 -6.05 -2.43
N ARG A 128 -18.04 -5.33 -3.14
CA ARG A 128 -16.81 -5.84 -3.75
C ARG A 128 -15.59 -5.17 -3.14
N PRO A 129 -14.43 -5.85 -3.12
CA PRO A 129 -13.22 -5.24 -2.59
C PRO A 129 -12.81 -3.98 -3.36
N PHE A 130 -12.34 -2.96 -2.64
CA PHE A 130 -11.65 -1.84 -3.27
C PHE A 130 -10.31 -2.29 -3.84
N PHE A 131 -9.83 -1.59 -4.87
CA PHE A 131 -8.53 -1.88 -5.47
C PHE A 131 -7.41 -1.83 -4.42
N CYS A 132 -7.43 -0.84 -3.51
CA CYS A 132 -6.42 -0.74 -2.46
C CYS A 132 -6.45 -1.90 -1.46
N GLN A 133 -7.60 -2.55 -1.25
CA GLN A 133 -7.72 -3.74 -0.41
C GLN A 133 -7.11 -4.96 -1.11
N ILE A 134 -7.44 -5.13 -2.40
CA ILE A 134 -6.85 -6.17 -3.24
C ILE A 134 -5.35 -6.00 -3.29
N GLU A 135 -4.86 -4.79 -3.59
CA GLU A 135 -3.44 -4.49 -3.67
C GLU A 135 -2.71 -4.80 -2.36
N ALA A 136 -3.27 -4.40 -1.20
CA ALA A 136 -2.63 -4.68 0.08
C ALA A 136 -2.42 -6.18 0.32
N VAL A 137 -3.43 -7.00 0.00
CA VAL A 137 -3.37 -8.46 0.15
C VAL A 137 -2.46 -9.08 -0.90
N GLU A 138 -2.50 -8.59 -2.14
CA GLU A 138 -1.60 -9.00 -3.22
C GLU A 138 -0.14 -8.74 -2.89
N THR A 139 0.18 -7.58 -2.32
CA THR A 139 1.55 -7.27 -1.88
C THR A 139 2.01 -8.24 -0.80
N ALA A 140 1.17 -8.56 0.19
CA ALA A 140 1.51 -9.54 1.22
C ALA A 140 1.70 -10.96 0.63
N ILE A 141 0.83 -11.38 -0.28
CA ILE A 141 0.94 -12.65 -1.00
C ILE A 141 2.21 -12.68 -1.84
N TRP A 142 2.50 -11.62 -2.58
CA TRP A 142 3.66 -11.54 -3.45
C TRP A 142 4.96 -11.63 -2.65
N LEU A 143 5.08 -10.85 -1.56
CA LEU A 143 6.23 -10.88 -0.66
C LEU A 143 6.44 -12.26 -0.05
N ALA A 144 5.36 -12.94 0.32
CA ALA A 144 5.46 -14.26 0.91
C ALA A 144 5.78 -15.33 -0.16
N GLU A 145 4.93 -15.48 -1.17
CA GLU A 145 4.87 -16.66 -2.06
C GLU A 145 5.75 -16.53 -3.30
N VAL A 146 5.85 -15.31 -3.84
CA VAL A 146 6.40 -15.07 -5.18
C VAL A 146 7.83 -14.54 -5.08
N ALA A 147 8.04 -13.47 -4.32
CA ALA A 147 9.34 -12.79 -4.23
C ALA A 147 10.49 -13.74 -3.86
N PRO A 148 10.37 -14.66 -2.88
CA PRO A 148 11.46 -15.57 -2.50
C PRO A 148 11.84 -16.58 -3.58
N ARG A 149 10.96 -16.82 -4.57
CA ARG A 149 11.18 -17.80 -5.65
C ARG A 149 11.85 -17.21 -6.89
N GLN A 150 11.92 -15.89 -7.00
CA GLN A 150 12.45 -15.20 -8.18
C GLN A 150 13.94 -14.81 -8.06
N GLY A 151 14.64 -15.33 -7.04
CA GLY A 151 16.08 -15.19 -6.85
C GLY A 151 16.55 -13.73 -6.74
N LYS A 152 17.73 -13.44 -7.30
CA LYS A 152 18.40 -12.12 -7.25
C LYS A 152 17.52 -10.94 -7.66
N ARG A 153 16.51 -11.18 -8.50
CA ARG A 153 15.66 -10.11 -9.06
C ARG A 153 14.85 -9.35 -8.00
N ASN A 154 14.56 -9.98 -6.85
CA ASN A 154 13.81 -9.39 -5.74
C ASN A 154 14.55 -9.47 -4.40
N GLU A 155 15.81 -9.93 -4.42
CA GLU A 155 16.61 -10.16 -3.22
C GLU A 155 16.82 -8.85 -2.46
N ASP A 156 17.06 -7.74 -3.16
CA ASP A 156 17.24 -6.42 -2.55
C ASP A 156 16.04 -6.00 -1.68
N PHE A 157 14.79 -6.25 -2.14
CA PHE A 157 13.59 -5.93 -1.37
C PHE A 157 13.47 -6.80 -0.12
N LEU A 158 13.77 -8.09 -0.23
CA LEU A 158 13.70 -9.03 0.89
C LEU A 158 14.78 -8.74 1.93
N SER A 159 16.01 -8.46 1.47
CA SER A 159 17.13 -8.07 2.31
C SER A 159 16.88 -6.74 3.03
N HIS A 160 16.29 -5.75 2.35
CA HIS A 160 15.88 -4.50 2.98
C HIS A 160 14.84 -4.75 4.09
N LEU A 161 13.80 -5.54 3.81
CA LEU A 161 12.79 -5.89 4.82
C LEU A 161 13.37 -6.69 5.98
N GLN A 162 14.31 -7.60 5.71
CA GLN A 162 14.97 -8.38 6.74
C GLN A 162 15.87 -7.50 7.61
N GLY A 163 16.69 -6.64 7.03
CA GLY A 163 17.53 -5.70 7.77
C GLY A 163 16.71 -4.77 8.67
N ALA A 164 15.59 -4.24 8.16
CA ALA A 164 14.67 -3.42 8.97
C ALA A 164 14.04 -4.21 10.14
N ASN A 165 13.79 -5.51 9.98
CA ASN A 165 13.32 -6.37 11.06
C ASN A 165 14.40 -6.62 12.12
N GLU A 166 15.62 -6.92 11.67
CA GLU A 166 16.77 -7.18 12.55
C GLU A 166 17.13 -5.97 13.40
N GLU A 167 17.07 -4.76 12.82
CA GLU A 167 17.31 -3.51 13.55
C GLU A 167 16.21 -3.21 14.58
N ALA A 168 14.94 -3.45 14.23
CA ALA A 168 13.82 -3.12 15.10
C ALA A 168 13.64 -4.12 16.26
N ASN A 169 13.59 -5.41 15.97
CA ASN A 169 13.46 -6.49 16.96
C ASN A 169 13.88 -7.83 16.30
N PRO A 170 15.07 -8.35 16.64
CA PRO A 170 15.52 -9.63 16.10
C PRO A 170 14.53 -10.76 16.47
N GLU A 171 14.50 -11.81 15.64
CA GLU A 171 13.70 -13.04 15.79
C GLU A 171 12.22 -12.99 15.38
N LEU A 172 11.64 -11.80 15.18
CA LEU A 172 10.23 -11.68 14.75
C LEU A 172 10.14 -11.07 13.35
N TYR A 173 9.62 -11.85 12.40
CA TYR A 173 9.29 -11.32 11.07
C TYR A 173 8.04 -10.44 11.14
N ARG A 174 8.19 -9.17 10.80
CA ARG A 174 7.14 -8.14 10.82
C ARG A 174 7.00 -7.51 9.44
N ILE A 175 5.74 -7.37 9.04
CA ILE A 175 5.34 -6.55 7.90
C ILE A 175 4.30 -5.56 8.41
N ALA A 176 4.46 -4.30 8.03
CA ALA A 176 3.45 -3.26 8.24
C ALA A 176 2.81 -2.90 6.91
N LEU A 177 1.47 -2.86 6.88
CA LEU A 177 0.71 -2.31 5.76
C LEU A 177 0.17 -0.94 6.18
N LYS A 178 0.61 0.13 5.51
CA LYS A 178 0.11 1.50 5.74
C LYS A 178 -1.14 1.74 4.89
N LEU A 179 -2.31 1.78 5.53
CA LEU A 179 -3.60 2.02 4.87
C LEU A 179 -4.29 3.27 5.42
N ALA A 180 -4.88 4.06 4.52
CA ALA A 180 -5.65 5.24 4.89
C ALA A 180 -6.88 4.90 5.78
N THR A 181 -7.33 5.88 6.55
CA THR A 181 -8.61 5.78 7.27
C THR A 181 -9.75 5.67 6.27
N GLY A 182 -10.69 4.74 6.51
CA GLY A 182 -11.78 4.44 5.57
C GLY A 182 -11.43 3.48 4.43
N ALA A 183 -10.16 3.08 4.24
CA ALA A 183 -9.77 2.14 3.19
C ALA A 183 -10.25 0.68 3.39
N GLY A 184 -10.87 0.37 4.54
CA GLY A 184 -11.33 -0.98 4.89
C GLY A 184 -10.21 -1.89 5.41
N LYS A 185 -9.44 -1.41 6.39
CA LYS A 185 -8.38 -2.19 7.08
C LYS A 185 -8.87 -3.54 7.59
N THR A 186 -10.07 -3.57 8.19
CA THR A 186 -10.68 -4.81 8.68
C THR A 186 -10.97 -5.81 7.56
N THR A 187 -11.39 -5.34 6.39
CA THR A 187 -11.58 -6.19 5.20
C THR A 187 -10.26 -6.81 4.76
N VAL A 188 -9.18 -6.03 4.72
CA VAL A 188 -7.83 -6.54 4.43
C VAL A 188 -7.39 -7.59 5.46
N MET A 189 -7.64 -7.35 6.74
CA MET A 189 -7.36 -8.34 7.80
C MET A 189 -8.13 -9.65 7.56
N ALA A 190 -9.42 -9.57 7.24
CA ALA A 190 -10.24 -10.75 6.95
C ALA A 190 -9.73 -11.51 5.71
N MET A 191 -9.34 -10.80 4.66
CA MET A 191 -8.75 -11.42 3.45
C MET A 191 -7.41 -12.11 3.75
N LEU A 192 -6.55 -11.50 4.56
CA LEU A 192 -5.29 -12.11 4.99
C LEU A 192 -5.54 -13.37 5.85
N ILE A 193 -6.48 -13.31 6.79
CA ILE A 193 -6.89 -14.47 7.61
C ILE A 193 -7.43 -15.59 6.73
N ALA A 194 -8.28 -15.27 5.74
CA ALA A 194 -8.82 -16.25 4.80
C ALA A 194 -7.70 -16.91 3.98
N TRP A 195 -6.78 -16.11 3.43
CA TRP A 195 -5.61 -16.61 2.70
C TRP A 195 -4.74 -17.55 3.54
N GLN A 196 -4.39 -17.12 4.76
CA GLN A 196 -3.59 -17.91 5.70
C GLN A 196 -4.30 -19.20 6.11
N THR A 197 -5.58 -19.12 6.50
CA THR A 197 -6.35 -20.27 7.00
C THR A 197 -6.57 -21.32 5.92
N VAL A 198 -7.00 -20.90 4.71
CA VAL A 198 -7.29 -21.85 3.62
C VAL A 198 -6.02 -22.60 3.22
N ASN A 199 -4.89 -21.89 3.10
CA ASN A 199 -3.62 -22.52 2.79
C ASN A 199 -3.14 -23.45 3.91
N ALA A 200 -3.22 -23.02 5.18
CA ALA A 200 -2.77 -23.84 6.31
C ALA A 200 -3.60 -25.14 6.48
N VAL A 201 -4.89 -25.10 6.14
CA VAL A 201 -5.74 -26.30 6.15
C VAL A 201 -5.40 -27.25 5.00
N ARG A 202 -5.07 -26.71 3.82
CA ARG A 202 -4.77 -27.51 2.62
C ARG A 202 -3.35 -28.06 2.61
N HIS A 203 -2.42 -27.38 3.27
CA HIS A 203 -1.01 -27.75 3.37
C HIS A 203 -0.58 -27.92 4.84
N PRO A 204 -1.10 -28.93 5.57
CA PRO A 204 -0.89 -29.07 7.02
C PRO A 204 0.55 -29.35 7.43
N GLN A 205 1.40 -29.81 6.50
CA GLN A 205 2.84 -30.03 6.73
C GLN A 205 3.68 -28.77 6.49
N SER A 206 3.10 -27.70 5.93
CA SER A 206 3.80 -26.46 5.66
C SER A 206 3.79 -25.54 6.89
N ASN A 207 4.95 -25.03 7.27
CA ASN A 207 5.10 -24.01 8.33
C ASN A 207 4.91 -22.57 7.81
N ARG A 208 4.58 -22.42 6.53
CA ARG A 208 4.49 -21.13 5.83
C ARG A 208 3.19 -20.38 6.11
N PHE A 209 2.16 -21.09 6.53
CA PHE A 209 0.82 -20.55 6.75
C PHE A 209 0.31 -20.89 8.14
N THR A 210 -0.58 -20.07 8.69
CA THR A 210 -1.12 -20.25 10.05
C THR A 210 -2.65 -20.35 10.07
N ARG A 211 -3.15 -21.01 11.11
CA ARG A 211 -4.56 -21.08 11.50
C ARG A 211 -4.85 -20.29 12.78
N GLY A 212 -3.80 -19.88 13.49
CA GLY A 212 -3.87 -19.15 14.76
C GLY A 212 -3.61 -17.67 14.51
N PHE A 213 -4.53 -16.82 14.97
CA PHE A 213 -4.45 -15.37 14.83
C PHE A 213 -4.70 -14.70 16.17
N LEU A 214 -3.84 -13.75 16.53
CA LEU A 214 -4.04 -12.84 17.66
C LEU A 214 -4.26 -11.44 17.11
N ILE A 215 -5.43 -10.86 17.38
CA ILE A 215 -5.74 -9.49 16.99
C ILE A 215 -5.68 -8.61 18.24
N VAL A 216 -4.70 -7.70 18.26
CA VAL A 216 -4.55 -6.70 19.33
C VAL A 216 -5.11 -5.37 18.85
N THR A 217 -5.93 -4.72 19.67
CA THR A 217 -6.54 -3.43 19.35
C THR A 217 -6.43 -2.46 20.52
N PRO A 218 -6.37 -1.14 20.28
CA PRO A 218 -6.35 -0.15 21.33
C PRO A 218 -7.76 -0.01 21.94
N GLY A 219 -7.94 -0.59 23.12
CA GLY A 219 -9.15 -0.46 23.93
C GLY A 219 -10.35 -1.30 23.49
N ILE A 220 -11.36 -1.34 24.36
CA ILE A 220 -12.55 -2.19 24.19
C ILE A 220 -13.45 -1.73 23.03
N THR A 221 -13.51 -0.43 22.76
CA THR A 221 -14.38 0.12 21.70
C THR A 221 -13.97 -0.34 20.31
N ILE A 222 -12.67 -0.44 20.02
CA ILE A 222 -12.19 -0.92 18.72
C ILE A 222 -12.37 -2.43 18.63
N ARG A 223 -12.06 -3.16 19.71
CA ARG A 223 -12.32 -4.61 19.80
C ARG A 223 -13.78 -4.95 19.48
N ASP A 224 -14.72 -4.21 20.05
CA ASP A 224 -16.15 -4.51 19.89
C ASP A 224 -16.66 -4.25 18.47
N ARG A 225 -15.98 -3.38 17.69
CA ARG A 225 -16.25 -3.19 16.26
C ARG A 225 -15.73 -4.31 15.35
N LEU A 226 -14.89 -5.20 15.88
CA LEU A 226 -14.33 -6.35 15.15
C LEU A 226 -15.09 -7.66 15.39
N ARG A 227 -16.10 -7.65 16.27
CA ARG A 227 -16.96 -8.81 16.52
C ARG A 227 -18.03 -9.00 15.47
#